data_AF-A0A179T5U9-F1
#
_entry.id   AF-A0A179T5U9-F1
#
_cell.length_a   1.000
_cell.length_b   1.000
_cell.length_c   1.000
_cell.angle_alpha   90.00
_cell.angle_beta   90.00
_cell.angle_gamma   90.00
#
_symmetry.space_group_name_H-M   'P 1'
#
loop_
_entity.id
_entity.type
_entity.pdbx_description
1 polymer ?
#
loop_
_entity_poly.entity_id
_entity_poly.type
_entity_poly.pdbx_seq_one_letter_code
_entity_poly.pdbx_strand_id
1 'polypeptide(L)'
;MYEDEKFEKLHEQFEPMIYHIMKKLKIYKDKNEFYQIGCIALWEASLRFNEEKGEFKSYVYSYILGRMKAWLTKERKKQEKENRLMTVSPQEETSEDDFKHLLSDSNIESISSLLTSNQSKWLKAYCLKGKTPSEVAKDEGVSISAVKAWRRDAITKLKKHSIEDLLGIK
;
A
#
# COMPACT_ATOMS: atom_id res chain seq x y z
N MET A 1 5.92 31.86 -25.10
CA MET A 1 7.10 31.03 -25.42
C MET A 1 8.25 31.38 -24.45
N TYR A 2 8.03 31.32 -23.12
CA TYR A 2 8.98 31.90 -22.14
C TYR A 2 9.14 31.13 -20.80
N GLU A 3 8.42 30.03 -20.55
CA GLU A 3 8.62 29.24 -19.32
C GLU A 3 9.62 28.09 -19.50
N ASP A 4 9.72 27.53 -20.71
CA ASP A 4 10.57 26.36 -20.98
C ASP A 4 12.07 26.68 -20.92
N GLU A 5 12.52 27.79 -21.52
CA GLU A 5 13.95 28.19 -21.51
C GLU A 5 14.50 28.45 -20.09
N LYS A 6 13.65 28.92 -19.17
CA LYS A 6 14.05 29.18 -17.79
C LYS A 6 14.28 27.87 -17.02
N PHE A 7 13.47 26.86 -17.32
CA PHE A 7 13.64 25.55 -16.70
C PHE A 7 14.83 24.79 -17.28
N GLU A 8 15.10 24.88 -18.58
CA GLU A 8 16.27 24.21 -19.19
C GLU A 8 17.58 24.65 -18.53
N LYS A 9 17.78 25.95 -18.34
CA LYS A 9 18.97 26.48 -17.64
C LYS A 9 19.04 26.05 -16.17
N LEU A 10 17.89 25.94 -15.51
CA LEU A 10 17.82 25.43 -14.14
C LEU A 10 18.18 23.95 -14.09
N HIS A 11 17.67 23.19 -15.05
CA HIS A 11 17.94 21.78 -15.19
C HIS A 11 19.43 21.52 -15.42
N GLU A 12 20.09 22.23 -16.34
CA GLU A 12 21.53 22.12 -16.57
C GLU A 12 22.37 22.35 -15.29
N GLN A 13 21.96 23.30 -14.45
CA GLN A 13 22.67 23.61 -13.20
C GLN A 13 22.51 22.51 -12.13
N PHE A 14 21.34 21.86 -12.09
CA PHE A 14 20.98 20.92 -11.03
C PHE A 14 21.03 19.45 -11.48
N GLU A 15 21.23 19.17 -12.76
CA GLU A 15 21.42 17.82 -13.29
C GLU A 15 22.53 17.03 -12.56
N PRO A 16 23.71 17.60 -12.25
CA PRO A 16 24.72 16.89 -11.46
C PRO A 16 24.22 16.50 -10.06
N MET A 17 23.32 17.28 -9.47
CA MET A 17 22.72 16.98 -8.17
C MET A 17 21.78 15.77 -8.26
N ILE A 18 21.00 15.66 -9.34
CA ILE A 18 20.12 14.52 -9.60
C ILE A 18 20.96 13.24 -9.66
N TYR A 19 22.01 13.22 -10.49
CA TYR A 19 22.90 12.06 -10.58
C TYR A 19 23.62 11.75 -9.26
N HIS A 20 24.05 12.78 -8.53
CA HIS A 20 24.65 12.60 -7.22
C HIS A 20 23.69 11.92 -6.24
N ILE A 21 22.42 12.34 -6.18
CA ILE A 21 21.41 11.74 -5.32
C ILE A 21 21.13 10.29 -5.74
N MET A 22 21.01 10.01 -7.05
CA MET A 22 20.85 8.64 -7.54
C MET A 22 22.00 7.72 -7.11
N LYS A 23 23.24 8.21 -7.23
CA LYS A 23 24.44 7.49 -6.78
C LYS A 23 24.41 7.26 -5.26
N LYS A 24 24.04 8.29 -4.48
CA LYS A 24 23.93 8.21 -3.01
C LYS A 24 22.86 7.21 -2.57
N LEU A 25 21.73 7.16 -3.26
CA LEU A 25 20.64 6.22 -3.02
C LEU A 25 20.90 4.82 -3.58
N LYS A 26 22.09 4.57 -4.17
CA LYS A 26 22.47 3.26 -4.69
C LYS A 26 21.49 2.76 -5.76
N ILE A 27 21.06 3.65 -6.65
CA ILE A 27 20.10 3.34 -7.72
C ILE A 27 20.85 2.72 -8.90
N TYR A 28 20.69 1.41 -9.06
CA TYR A 28 21.35 0.64 -10.11
C TYR A 28 20.39 0.18 -11.23
N LYS A 29 19.10 0.06 -10.89
CA LYS A 29 17.99 -0.30 -11.81
C LYS A 29 17.15 0.94 -12.10
N ASP A 30 16.45 0.93 -13.23
CA ASP A 30 15.46 1.95 -13.62
C ASP A 30 16.02 3.39 -13.59
N LYS A 31 17.30 3.54 -13.94
CA LYS A 31 18.02 4.83 -13.86
C LYS A 31 17.31 5.95 -14.60
N ASN A 32 16.73 5.66 -15.77
CA ASN A 32 16.00 6.64 -16.56
C ASN A 32 14.73 7.13 -15.84
N GLU A 33 14.00 6.24 -15.16
CA GLU A 33 12.81 6.60 -14.40
C GLU A 33 13.19 7.47 -13.20
N PHE A 34 14.23 7.09 -12.46
CA PHE A 34 14.72 7.91 -11.34
C PHE A 34 15.26 9.26 -11.78
N TYR A 35 15.91 9.33 -12.94
CA TYR A 35 16.32 10.59 -13.52
C TYR A 35 15.12 11.50 -13.81
N GLN A 36 14.07 10.97 -14.47
CA GLN A 36 12.83 11.71 -14.72
C GLN A 36 12.16 12.19 -13.44
N ILE A 37 12.11 11.33 -12.41
CA ILE A 37 11.59 11.72 -11.08
C ILE A 37 12.40 12.88 -10.51
N GLY A 38 13.72 12.88 -10.70
CA GLY A 38 14.60 13.99 -10.33
C GLY A 38 14.25 15.29 -11.05
N CYS A 39 14.06 15.24 -12.38
CA CYS A 39 13.68 16.40 -13.18
C CYS A 39 12.31 16.96 -12.77
N ILE A 40 11.31 16.09 -12.60
CA ILE A 40 9.97 16.48 -12.13
C ILE A 40 10.06 17.10 -10.74
N ALA A 41 10.83 16.51 -9.83
CA ALA A 41 11.02 17.03 -8.49
C ALA A 41 11.72 18.40 -8.48
N LEU A 42 12.70 18.62 -9.37
CA LEU A 42 13.35 19.92 -9.56
C LEU A 42 12.35 20.97 -10.03
N TRP A 43 11.51 20.64 -11.01
CA TRP A 43 10.46 21.52 -11.52
C TRP A 43 9.42 21.86 -10.43
N GLU A 44 8.93 20.86 -9.71
CA GLU A 44 7.99 21.08 -8.60
C GLU A 44 8.62 21.96 -7.49
N ALA A 45 9.90 21.75 -7.19
CA ALA A 45 10.63 22.53 -6.20
C ALA A 45 10.80 23.98 -6.64
N SER A 46 11.07 24.25 -7.92
CA SER A 46 11.21 25.63 -8.41
C SER A 46 9.92 26.43 -8.31
N LEU A 47 8.76 25.78 -8.44
CA LEU A 47 7.44 26.41 -8.29
C LEU A 47 7.03 26.65 -6.84
N ARG A 48 7.49 25.80 -5.91
CA ARG A 48 7.05 25.79 -4.50
C ARG A 48 8.04 26.43 -3.54
N PHE A 49 9.20 26.82 -4.03
CA PHE A 49 10.24 27.40 -3.22
C PHE A 49 9.79 28.72 -2.61
N ASN A 50 10.17 28.93 -1.34
CA ASN A 50 9.98 30.17 -0.63
C ASN A 50 11.34 30.59 -0.05
N GLU A 51 11.82 31.76 -0.50
CA GLU A 51 13.12 32.33 -0.10
C GLU A 51 13.25 32.56 1.41
N GLU A 52 12.15 32.84 2.11
CA GLU A 52 12.15 33.03 3.56
C GLU A 52 12.48 31.73 4.33
N LYS A 53 12.33 30.57 3.69
CA LYS A 53 12.56 29.26 4.29
C LYS A 53 14.00 28.76 4.13
N GLY A 54 14.87 29.53 3.46
CA GLY A 54 16.30 29.24 3.34
C GLY A 54 16.79 29.16 1.89
N GLU A 55 17.99 28.59 1.72
CA GLU A 55 18.67 28.54 0.42
C GLU A 55 17.99 27.56 -0.56
N PHE A 56 17.78 28.02 -1.80
CA PHE A 56 17.18 27.23 -2.88
C PHE A 56 17.87 25.89 -3.10
N LYS A 57 19.21 25.88 -3.14
CA LYS A 57 20.01 24.68 -3.40
C LYS A 57 19.76 23.58 -2.35
N SER A 58 19.73 23.97 -1.08
CA SER A 58 19.48 23.07 0.05
C SER A 58 18.04 22.54 0.05
N TYR A 59 17.08 23.39 -0.31
CA TYR A 59 15.68 23.01 -0.48
C TYR A 59 15.48 22.00 -1.61
N VAL A 60 16.00 22.29 -2.81
CA VAL A 60 15.93 21.42 -4.00
C VAL A 60 16.56 20.06 -3.72
N TYR A 61 17.73 20.04 -3.09
CA TYR A 61 18.38 18.79 -2.71
C TYR A 61 17.47 17.91 -1.83
N SER A 62 16.89 18.51 -0.80
CA SER A 62 16.01 17.81 0.14
C SER A 62 14.72 17.33 -0.54
N TYR A 63 14.17 18.14 -1.44
CA TYR A 63 12.96 17.83 -2.20
C TYR A 63 13.18 16.66 -3.16
N ILE A 64 14.23 16.70 -4.00
CA ILE A 64 14.58 15.61 -4.93
C ILE A 64 14.86 14.32 -4.16
N LEU A 65 15.66 14.39 -3.08
CA LEU A 65 15.98 13.24 -2.25
C LEU A 65 14.72 12.61 -1.64
N GLY A 66 13.78 13.44 -1.16
CA GLY A 66 12.50 13.00 -0.61
C GLY A 66 11.63 12.30 -1.65
N ARG A 67 11.52 12.86 -2.86
CA ARG A 67 10.73 12.28 -3.96
C ARG A 67 11.29 10.94 -4.41
N MET A 68 12.60 10.82 -4.58
CA MET A 68 13.24 9.53 -4.94
C MET A 68 13.07 8.47 -3.85
N LYS A 69 13.19 8.83 -2.56
CA LYS A 69 12.93 7.91 -1.44
C LYS A 69 11.47 7.44 -1.39
N ALA A 70 10.53 8.35 -1.65
CA ALA A 70 9.11 8.01 -1.72
C ALA A 70 8.85 7.02 -2.87
N TRP A 71 9.48 7.23 -4.02
CA TRP A 71 9.39 6.29 -5.15
C TRP A 71 9.99 4.92 -4.82
N LEU A 72 11.20 4.86 -4.25
CA LEU A 72 11.81 3.60 -3.79
C LEU A 72 10.91 2.85 -2.81
N THR A 73 10.26 3.57 -1.90
CA THR A 73 9.34 2.97 -0.93
C THR A 73 8.09 2.42 -1.61
N LYS A 74 7.56 3.15 -2.60
CA LYS A 74 6.41 2.70 -3.40
C LYS A 74 6.76 1.47 -4.24
N GLU A 75 7.92 1.48 -4.88
CA GLU A 75 8.38 0.37 -5.73
C GLU A 75 8.64 -0.88 -4.90
N ARG A 76 9.29 -0.76 -3.73
CA ARG A 76 9.42 -1.88 -2.79
C ARG A 76 8.06 -2.46 -2.38
N LYS A 77 7.07 -1.61 -2.04
CA LYS A 77 5.71 -2.08 -1.70
C LYS A 77 5.03 -2.76 -2.89
N LYS A 78 5.24 -2.25 -4.10
CA LYS A 78 4.72 -2.85 -5.34
C LYS A 78 5.36 -4.20 -5.59
N GLN A 79 6.69 -4.32 -5.47
CA GLN A 79 7.42 -5.57 -5.60
C GLN A 79 7.05 -6.56 -4.48
N GLU A 80 6.84 -6.11 -3.25
CA GLU A 80 6.30 -6.95 -2.19
C GLU A 80 4.90 -7.46 -2.55
N LYS A 81 4.03 -6.61 -3.12
CA LYS A 81 2.70 -7.01 -3.60
C LYS A 81 2.78 -7.99 -4.77
N GLU A 82 3.64 -7.75 -5.75
CA GLU A 82 3.83 -8.62 -6.92
C GLU A 82 4.50 -9.95 -6.55
N ASN A 83 5.49 -9.92 -5.66
CA ASN A 83 6.08 -11.13 -5.11
C ASN A 83 5.05 -11.91 -4.30
N ARG A 84 4.18 -11.26 -3.50
CA ARG A 84 3.05 -11.92 -2.82
C ARG A 84 2.07 -12.57 -3.82
N LEU A 85 1.92 -12.04 -5.03
CA LEU A 85 1.09 -12.64 -6.09
C LEU A 85 1.79 -13.85 -6.75
N MET A 86 3.12 -13.84 -6.87
CA MET A 86 3.90 -14.97 -7.42
C MET A 86 4.21 -16.07 -6.40
N THR A 87 4.39 -15.73 -5.13
CA THR A 87 4.52 -16.67 -4.02
C THR A 87 3.17 -16.86 -3.36
N VAL A 88 2.30 -17.65 -3.99
CA VAL A 88 1.19 -18.27 -3.27
C VAL A 88 1.77 -19.30 -2.29
N SER A 89 2.18 -18.81 -1.12
CA SER A 89 2.23 -19.61 0.11
C SER A 89 1.10 -19.09 1.02
N PRO A 90 0.14 -19.91 1.48
CA PRO A 90 -1.18 -19.46 1.95
C PRO A 90 -1.27 -18.63 3.24
N GLN A 91 -0.18 -18.08 3.79
CA GLN A 91 -0.17 -17.42 5.08
C GLN A 91 0.00 -15.90 4.92
N GLU A 92 -1.04 -15.17 5.33
CA GLU A 92 -1.03 -13.73 5.65
C GLU A 92 -0.98 -12.82 4.41
N GLU A 93 -1.95 -11.97 4.04
CA GLU A 93 -3.04 -11.30 4.73
C GLU A 93 -4.08 -11.01 3.64
N THR A 94 -5.32 -11.49 3.77
CA THR A 94 -6.39 -11.03 2.88
C THR A 94 -6.69 -9.59 3.21
N SER A 95 -6.47 -8.69 2.24
CA SER A 95 -6.86 -7.30 2.35
C SER A 95 -8.38 -7.21 2.52
N GLU A 96 -8.80 -6.18 3.23
CA GLU A 96 -10.19 -5.96 3.62
C GLU A 96 -11.15 -5.96 2.41
N ASP A 97 -10.75 -5.40 1.26
CA ASP A 97 -11.63 -5.31 0.09
C ASP A 97 -11.76 -6.60 -0.73
N ASP A 98 -10.71 -7.44 -0.78
CA ASP A 98 -10.70 -8.61 -1.68
C ASP A 98 -11.70 -9.69 -1.24
N PHE A 99 -11.96 -9.82 0.07
CA PHE A 99 -12.86 -10.86 0.60
C PHE A 99 -14.35 -10.52 0.38
N LYS A 100 -14.69 -9.23 0.28
CA LYS A 100 -16.07 -8.76 0.12
C LYS A 100 -16.59 -9.01 -1.30
N HIS A 101 -15.72 -8.91 -2.31
CA HIS A 101 -16.10 -9.12 -3.71
C HIS A 101 -16.26 -10.60 -4.11
N LEU A 102 -15.72 -11.53 -3.33
CA LEU A 102 -15.70 -12.97 -3.65
C LEU A 102 -16.94 -13.74 -3.14
N LEU A 103 -17.80 -13.12 -2.32
CA LEU A 103 -18.91 -13.81 -1.65
C LEU A 103 -20.25 -13.10 -1.91
N SER A 104 -21.20 -13.81 -2.52
CA SER A 104 -22.60 -13.37 -2.59
C SER A 104 -23.30 -13.51 -1.23
N ASP A 105 -24.37 -12.74 -1.00
CA ASP A 105 -25.15 -12.78 0.25
C ASP A 105 -25.64 -14.19 0.62
N SER A 106 -26.00 -15.00 -0.39
CA SER A 106 -26.38 -16.41 -0.22
C SER A 106 -25.26 -17.28 0.34
N ASN A 107 -24.01 -16.99 -0.05
CA ASN A 107 -22.84 -17.75 0.37
C ASN A 107 -22.42 -17.34 1.78
N ILE A 108 -22.62 -16.08 2.16
CA ILE A 108 -22.24 -15.56 3.48
C ILE A 108 -23.04 -16.23 4.60
N GLU A 109 -24.34 -16.49 4.42
CA GLU A 109 -25.15 -17.19 5.45
C GLU A 109 -24.76 -18.66 5.59
N SER A 110 -24.55 -19.36 4.48
CA SER A 110 -24.07 -20.75 4.50
C SER A 110 -22.70 -20.85 5.18
N ILE A 111 -21.78 -19.95 4.85
CA ILE A 111 -20.43 -19.92 5.43
C ILE A 111 -20.47 -19.54 6.92
N SER A 112 -21.35 -18.59 7.28
CA SER A 112 -21.55 -18.16 8.67
C SER A 112 -21.94 -19.31 9.60
N SER A 113 -22.73 -20.28 9.09
CA SER A 113 -23.15 -21.45 9.86
C SER A 113 -21.99 -22.39 10.26
N LEU A 114 -20.86 -22.33 9.55
CA LEU A 114 -19.68 -23.14 9.80
C LEU A 114 -18.73 -22.49 10.82
N LEU A 115 -18.96 -21.23 11.18
CA LEU A 115 -18.13 -20.43 12.07
C LEU A 115 -18.69 -20.41 13.51
N THR A 116 -17.86 -20.02 14.48
CA THR A 116 -18.37 -19.75 15.83
C THR A 116 -19.20 -18.46 15.85
N SER A 117 -20.03 -18.27 16.88
CA SER A 117 -20.88 -17.08 17.01
C SER A 117 -20.10 -15.77 16.82
N ASN A 118 -18.94 -15.63 17.47
CA ASN A 118 -18.10 -14.44 17.37
C ASN A 118 -17.45 -14.25 15.99
N GLN A 119 -17.03 -15.35 15.36
CA GLN A 119 -16.47 -15.35 14.00
C GLN A 119 -17.53 -15.00 12.95
N SER A 120 -18.73 -15.55 13.08
CA SER A 120 -19.87 -15.24 12.23
C SER A 120 -20.33 -13.78 12.39
N LYS A 121 -20.39 -13.27 13.63
CA LYS A 121 -20.66 -11.86 13.91
C LYS A 121 -19.69 -10.94 13.18
N TRP A 122 -18.38 -11.24 13.25
CA TRP A 122 -17.39 -10.50 12.47
C TRP A 122 -17.66 -10.59 10.97
N LEU A 123 -17.86 -11.80 10.43
CA LEU A 123 -18.07 -12.01 8.99
C LEU A 123 -19.29 -11.22 8.46
N LYS A 124 -20.43 -11.28 9.17
CA LYS A 124 -21.66 -10.57 8.77
C LYS A 124 -21.50 -9.06 8.92
N ALA A 125 -20.93 -8.57 10.03
CA ALA A 125 -20.71 -7.15 10.22
C ALA A 125 -19.76 -6.58 9.16
N TYR A 126 -18.78 -7.37 8.76
CA TYR A 126 -17.80 -7.00 7.76
C TYR A 126 -18.39 -7.02 6.34
N CYS A 127 -18.90 -8.17 5.90
CA CYS A 127 -19.35 -8.37 4.52
C CYS A 127 -20.71 -7.69 4.23
N LEU A 128 -21.69 -7.80 5.13
CA LEU A 128 -23.05 -7.28 4.89
C LEU A 128 -23.19 -5.81 5.31
N LYS A 129 -22.50 -5.40 6.38
CA LYS A 129 -22.66 -4.06 6.97
C LYS A 129 -21.48 -3.12 6.73
N GLY A 130 -20.38 -3.60 6.14
CA GLY A 130 -19.20 -2.78 5.83
C GLY A 130 -18.51 -2.18 7.05
N LYS A 131 -18.67 -2.78 8.23
CA LYS A 131 -18.15 -2.22 9.49
C LYS A 131 -16.66 -2.46 9.65
N THR A 132 -15.97 -1.45 10.16
CA THR A 132 -14.57 -1.54 10.56
C THR A 132 -14.40 -2.32 11.87
N PRO A 133 -13.19 -2.85 12.17
CA PRO A 133 -12.94 -3.54 13.43
C PRO A 133 -13.21 -2.69 14.69
N SER A 134 -13.08 -1.37 14.59
CA SER A 134 -13.36 -0.43 15.69
C SER A 134 -14.85 -0.32 15.97
N GLU A 135 -15.68 -0.26 14.91
CA GLU A 135 -17.13 -0.20 15.03
C GLU A 135 -17.70 -1.50 15.58
N VAL A 136 -17.20 -2.66 15.11
CA VAL A 136 -17.62 -3.96 15.65
C VAL A 136 -17.22 -4.11 17.12
N ALA A 137 -16.03 -3.63 17.50
CA ALA A 137 -15.59 -3.66 18.89
C ALA A 137 -16.51 -2.83 19.80
N LYS A 138 -16.93 -1.65 19.32
CA LYS A 138 -17.89 -0.79 20.02
C LYS A 138 -19.27 -1.43 20.14
N ASP A 139 -19.77 -2.03 19.08
CA ASP A 139 -21.11 -2.64 19.06
C ASP A 139 -21.21 -3.88 19.96
N GLU A 140 -20.14 -4.68 19.99
CA GLU A 140 -20.10 -5.93 20.75
C GLU A 140 -19.51 -5.75 22.17
N GLY A 141 -19.07 -4.54 22.53
CA GLY A 141 -18.50 -4.24 23.85
C GLY A 141 -17.17 -4.96 24.13
N VAL A 142 -16.36 -5.21 23.10
CA VAL A 142 -15.09 -5.94 23.19
C VAL A 142 -13.91 -5.08 22.76
N SER A 143 -12.68 -5.57 22.96
CA SER A 143 -11.49 -4.90 22.45
C SER A 143 -11.33 -5.07 20.94
N ILE A 144 -10.72 -4.08 20.27
CA ILE A 144 -10.37 -4.18 18.84
C ILE A 144 -9.49 -5.41 18.57
N SER A 145 -8.61 -5.75 19.51
CA SER A 145 -7.77 -6.94 19.44
C SER A 145 -8.58 -8.25 19.45
N ALA A 146 -9.69 -8.30 20.19
CA ALA A 146 -10.59 -9.45 20.17
C ALA A 146 -11.28 -9.60 18.81
N VAL A 147 -11.76 -8.51 18.21
CA VAL A 147 -12.36 -8.53 16.86
C VAL A 147 -11.34 -8.99 15.81
N LYS A 148 -10.09 -8.51 15.90
CA LYS A 148 -8.99 -8.98 15.04
C LYS A 148 -8.69 -10.47 15.22
N ALA A 149 -8.85 -11.01 16.44
CA ALA A 149 -8.72 -12.43 16.68
C ALA A 149 -9.86 -13.23 16.03
N TRP A 150 -11.11 -12.79 16.18
CA TRP A 150 -12.26 -13.41 15.51
C TRP A 150 -12.07 -13.51 14.01
N ARG A 151 -11.57 -12.45 13.37
CA ARG A 151 -11.19 -12.44 11.94
C ARG A 151 -10.17 -13.52 11.60
N ARG A 152 -9.04 -13.54 12.31
CA ARG A 152 -7.94 -14.47 12.02
C ARG A 152 -8.41 -15.92 12.09
N ASP A 153 -9.17 -16.24 13.15
CA ASP A 153 -9.63 -17.60 13.40
C ASP A 153 -10.73 -17.99 12.39
N ALA A 154 -11.62 -17.06 12.04
CA ALA A 154 -12.60 -17.26 10.97
C ALA A 154 -11.91 -17.59 9.64
N ILE A 155 -10.97 -16.76 9.19
CA ILE A 155 -10.24 -16.96 7.92
C ILE A 155 -9.50 -18.31 7.92
N THR A 156 -8.87 -18.67 9.04
CA THR A 156 -8.16 -19.95 9.18
C THR A 156 -9.11 -21.12 8.99
N LYS A 157 -10.31 -21.05 9.58
CA LYS A 157 -11.34 -22.08 9.46
C LYS A 157 -11.91 -22.17 8.04
N LEU A 158 -12.12 -21.03 7.39
CA LEU A 158 -12.61 -20.97 6.01
C LEU A 158 -11.60 -21.53 5.01
N LYS A 159 -10.31 -21.24 5.20
CA LYS A 159 -9.23 -21.84 4.38
C LYS A 159 -9.19 -23.35 4.53
N LYS A 160 -9.37 -23.86 5.75
CA LYS A 160 -9.38 -25.31 6.01
C LYS A 160 -10.54 -26.00 5.29
N HIS A 161 -11.76 -25.48 5.42
CA HIS A 161 -12.93 -26.06 4.75
C HIS A 161 -12.85 -25.94 3.23
N SER A 162 -12.38 -24.80 2.70
CA SER A 162 -12.16 -24.63 1.27
C SER A 162 -11.13 -25.61 0.69
N ILE A 163 -10.15 -26.04 1.49
CA ILE A 163 -9.14 -27.05 1.10
C ILE A 163 -9.71 -28.47 1.24
N GLU A 164 -10.47 -28.76 2.29
CA GLU A 164 -11.13 -30.06 2.49
C GLU A 164 -12.14 -30.36 1.37
N ASP A 165 -12.93 -29.36 0.97
CA ASP A 165 -13.87 -29.45 -0.15
C ASP A 165 -13.14 -29.60 -1.52
N LEU A 166 -11.95 -29.01 -1.67
CA LEU A 166 -11.11 -29.14 -2.87
C LEU A 166 -10.40 -30.50 -2.96
N LEU A 167 -10.10 -31.12 -1.82
CA LEU A 167 -9.43 -32.42 -1.75
C LEU A 167 -10.42 -33.61 -1.66
N GLY A 168 -11.72 -33.35 -1.56
CA GLY A 168 -12.76 -34.38 -1.57
C GLY A 168 -12.68 -35.36 -0.40
N ILE A 169 -12.05 -34.96 0.71
CA ILE A 169 -11.94 -35.80 1.90
C ILE A 169 -13.13 -35.47 2.79
N LYS A 170 -14.18 -36.29 2.69
CA LYS A 170 -15.35 -36.26 3.59
C LYS A 170 -15.19 -37.26 4.72
#